data_AF-A0A967TA89-F1
#
_entry.id   AF-A0A967TA89-F1
#
_cell.length_a   1.000
_cell.length_b   1.000
_cell.length_c   1.000
_cell.angle_alpha   90.00
_cell.angle_beta   90.00
_cell.angle_gamma   90.00
#
_symmetry.space_group_name_H-M   'P 1'
#
loop_
_entity.id
_entity.type
_entity.pdbx_description
1 polymer ?
#
loop_
_entity_poly.entity_id
_entity_poly.type
_entity_poly.pdbx_seq_one_letter_code
_entity_poly.pdbx_strand_id
1 'polypeptide(L)'
;LHARIKAVNRRQQRDGKEIINVNEIAINTKTMEVTVDGNPVNLTPKEYELLLYFSSNKNHVLSKQTIAEHLWGDYVDHLENLD
;
A
#
# COMPACT_ATOMS: atom_id res chain seq x y z
N LEU A 1 0.63 11.91 -26.60
CA LEU A 1 0.11 12.88 -25.60
C LEU A 1 0.00 12.31 -24.17
N HIS A 2 0.64 11.18 -23.81
CA HIS A 2 0.51 10.57 -22.47
C HIS A 2 1.73 10.70 -21.53
N ALA A 3 2.85 11.26 -22.00
CA ALA A 3 4.10 11.30 -21.22
C ALA A 3 4.15 12.44 -20.18
N ARG A 4 3.43 13.56 -20.41
CA ARG A 4 3.46 14.73 -19.51
C ARG A 4 2.71 14.49 -18.20
N ILE A 5 1.63 13.73 -18.22
CA ILE A 5 0.80 13.45 -17.05
C ILE A 5 1.56 12.56 -16.05
N LYS A 6 2.29 11.54 -16.54
CA LYS A 6 3.14 10.67 -15.70
C LYS A 6 4.31 11.41 -15.03
N ALA A 7 4.76 12.54 -15.58
CA ALA A 7 5.89 13.29 -15.05
C ALA A 7 5.53 14.14 -13.82
N VAL A 8 4.26 14.55 -13.67
CA VAL A 8 3.80 15.34 -12.51
C VAL A 8 3.76 14.48 -11.24
N ASN A 9 3.41 13.19 -11.36
CA ASN A 9 3.28 12.31 -10.21
C ASN A 9 4.63 11.88 -9.58
N ARG A 10 5.75 12.06 -10.31
CA ARG A 10 7.10 11.80 -9.77
C ARG A 10 7.67 13.00 -8.99
N ARG A 11 7.06 14.18 -9.11
CA ARG A 11 7.54 15.43 -8.47
C ARG A 11 7.01 15.65 -7.04
N GLN A 12 6.01 14.88 -6.60
CA GLN A 12 5.46 14.90 -5.25
C GLN A 12 6.33 14.14 -4.22
N GLN A 13 7.50 13.61 -4.62
CA GLN A 13 8.44 12.91 -3.72
C GLN A 13 9.21 13.84 -2.74
N ARG A 14 8.82 15.12 -2.58
CA ARG A 14 9.65 16.13 -1.89
C ARG A 14 8.98 16.92 -0.76
N ASP A 15 7.81 16.51 -0.27
CA ASP A 15 7.09 17.25 0.79
C ASP A 15 6.96 16.51 2.13
N GLY A 16 7.90 15.62 2.45
CA GLY A 16 7.93 14.92 3.76
C GLY A 16 6.69 14.06 4.05
N LYS A 17 5.84 13.83 3.04
CA LYS A 17 4.75 12.87 3.07
C LYS A 17 5.28 11.57 2.51
N GLU A 18 5.23 10.52 3.32
CA GLU A 18 5.54 9.15 2.89
C GLU A 18 4.38 8.66 2.00
N ILE A 19 4.44 9.02 0.72
CA ILE A 19 3.45 8.61 -0.27
C ILE A 19 4.09 7.57 -1.20
N ILE A 20 3.48 6.37 -1.22
CA ILE A 20 3.83 5.29 -2.14
C ILE A 20 2.92 5.39 -3.35
N ASN A 21 3.52 5.64 -4.52
CA ASN A 21 2.81 5.65 -5.79
C ASN A 21 3.01 4.33 -6.54
N VAL A 22 1.90 3.70 -6.93
CA VAL A 22 1.84 2.47 -7.74
C VAL A 22 0.86 2.67 -8.88
N ASN A 23 1.38 3.01 -10.06
CA ASN A 23 0.56 3.38 -11.23
C ASN A 23 -0.47 4.49 -10.89
N GLU A 24 -1.75 4.17 -10.93
CA GLU A 24 -2.89 5.06 -10.62
C GLU A 24 -3.19 5.15 -9.12
N ILE A 25 -2.55 4.30 -8.30
CA ILE A 25 -2.76 4.20 -6.86
C ILE A 25 -1.75 5.09 -6.12
N ALA A 26 -2.22 5.93 -5.22
CA ALA A 26 -1.39 6.65 -4.26
C ALA A 26 -1.79 6.28 -2.82
N ILE A 27 -0.82 5.82 -2.05
CA ILE A 27 -0.97 5.37 -0.67
C ILE A 27 -0.20 6.33 0.22
N ASN A 28 -0.88 6.99 1.15
CA ASN A 28 -0.25 7.82 2.16
C ASN A 28 -0.03 6.98 3.43
N THR A 29 1.21 6.55 3.68
CA THR A 29 1.51 5.67 4.83
C THR A 29 1.38 6.38 6.17
N LYS A 30 1.39 7.72 6.18
CA LYS A 30 1.21 8.52 7.39
C LYS A 30 -0.24 8.65 7.82
N THR A 31 -1.16 8.81 6.87
CA THR A 31 -2.61 8.95 7.14
C THR A 31 -3.39 7.66 6.92
N MET A 32 -2.76 6.61 6.38
CA MET A 32 -3.39 5.36 5.95
C MET A 32 -4.48 5.58 4.88
N GLU A 33 -4.39 6.68 4.13
CA GLU A 33 -5.34 7.01 3.06
C GLU A 33 -4.85 6.47 1.73
N VAL A 34 -5.79 5.95 0.94
CA VAL A 34 -5.52 5.43 -0.40
C VAL A 34 -6.41 6.14 -1.41
N THR A 35 -5.81 6.54 -2.53
CA THR A 35 -6.54 7.08 -3.68
C THR A 35 -6.23 6.28 -4.93
N VAL A 36 -7.22 6.13 -5.80
CA VAL A 36 -7.09 5.52 -7.13
C VAL A 36 -7.58 6.53 -8.16
N ASP A 37 -6.71 6.89 -9.10
CA ASP A 37 -6.96 7.99 -10.05
C ASP A 37 -7.36 9.31 -9.36
N GLY A 38 -6.81 9.54 -8.17
CA GLY A 38 -7.09 10.73 -7.34
C GLY A 38 -8.41 10.67 -6.57
N ASN A 39 -9.20 9.60 -6.68
CA ASN A 39 -10.42 9.41 -5.90
C ASN A 39 -10.11 8.61 -4.61
N PRO A 40 -10.53 9.07 -3.42
CA PRO A 40 -10.32 8.33 -2.19
C PRO A 40 -11.08 7.00 -2.20
N VAL A 41 -10.41 5.94 -1.76
CA VAL A 41 -10.98 4.60 -1.60
C VAL A 41 -10.98 4.27 -0.12
N ASN A 42 -12.14 3.86 0.38
CA ASN A 42 -12.26 3.39 1.75
C ASN A 42 -11.85 1.92 1.80
N LEU A 43 -10.82 1.60 2.56
CA LEU A 43 -10.32 0.24 2.75
C LEU A 43 -10.47 -0.16 4.22
N THR A 44 -10.76 -1.43 4.46
CA THR A 44 -10.59 -2.01 5.80
C THR A 44 -9.10 -2.06 6.16
N PRO A 45 -8.74 -2.15 7.46
CA PRO A 45 -7.35 -2.25 7.87
C PRO A 45 -6.59 -3.39 7.17
N LYS A 46 -7.25 -4.54 6.96
CA LYS A 46 -6.65 -5.69 6.28
C LYS A 46 -6.47 -5.49 4.78
N GLU A 47 -7.40 -4.82 4.11
CA GLU A 47 -7.24 -4.47 2.69
C GLU A 47 -6.11 -3.45 2.48
N TYR A 48 -5.96 -2.49 3.40
CA TYR A 48 -4.85 -1.55 3.39
C TYR A 48 -3.50 -2.26 3.55
N GLU A 49 -3.40 -3.15 4.55
CA GLU A 49 -2.19 -3.94 4.82
C GLU A 49 -1.83 -4.82 3.61
N LEU A 50 -2.82 -5.47 3.00
CA LEU A 50 -2.64 -6.26 1.78
C LEU A 50 -2.13 -5.39 0.61
N LEU A 51 -2.72 -4.21 0.42
CA LEU A 51 -2.31 -3.29 -0.62
C LEU A 51 -0.88 -2.78 -0.40
N LEU A 52 -0.51 -2.50 0.85
CA LEU A 52 0.85 -2.11 1.22
C LEU A 52 1.83 -3.26 0.93
N TYR A 53 1.46 -4.49 1.28
CA TYR A 53 2.25 -5.68 1.00
C TYR A 53 2.49 -5.88 -0.51
N PHE A 54 1.44 -5.72 -1.33
CA PHE A 54 1.58 -5.74 -2.79
C PHE A 54 2.44 -4.60 -3.32
N SER A 55 2.31 -3.41 -2.73
CA SER A 55 3.05 -2.21 -3.14
C SER A 55 4.54 -2.29 -2.81
N SER A 56 4.90 -3.03 -1.77
CA SER A 56 6.29 -3.30 -1.39
C SER A 56 6.91 -4.44 -2.21
N ASN A 57 6.11 -5.43 -2.62
CA ASN A 57 6.55 -6.61 -3.38
C ASN A 57 6.26 -6.50 -4.90
N LYS A 58 6.48 -5.31 -5.48
CA LYS A 58 6.23 -5.09 -6.91
C LYS A 58 7.02 -6.09 -7.77
N ASN A 59 6.35 -6.69 -8.74
CA ASN A 59 6.89 -7.67 -9.71
C ASN A 59 7.20 -9.07 -9.14
N HIS A 60 6.76 -9.40 -7.93
CA HIS A 60 6.82 -10.75 -7.40
C HIS A 60 5.45 -11.42 -7.44
N VAL A 61 5.41 -12.69 -7.86
CA VAL A 61 4.21 -13.52 -7.73
C VAL A 61 4.10 -13.95 -6.27
N LEU A 62 3.13 -13.39 -5.56
CA LEU A 62 2.84 -13.76 -4.19
C LEU A 62 1.85 -14.91 -4.16
N SER A 63 2.20 -15.98 -3.45
CA SER A 63 1.29 -17.11 -3.26
C SER A 63 0.21 -16.76 -2.24
N LYS A 64 -0.98 -17.38 -2.36
CA LYS A 64 -2.06 -17.20 -1.38
C LYS A 64 -1.59 -17.56 0.04
N GLN A 65 -0.73 -18.58 0.16
CA GLN A 65 -0.17 -19.01 1.43
C GLN A 65 0.74 -17.94 2.04
N THR A 66 1.64 -17.35 1.26
CA THR A 66 2.54 -16.29 1.73
C THR A 66 1.78 -15.03 2.14
N ILE A 67 0.73 -14.67 1.41
CA ILE A 67 -0.16 -13.57 1.79
C ILE A 67 -0.86 -13.88 3.13
N ALA A 68 -1.35 -15.11 3.29
CA ALA A 68 -2.02 -15.54 4.51
C ALA A 68 -1.07 -15.52 5.72
N GLU A 69 0.14 -16.07 5.56
CA GLU A 69 1.17 -16.07 6.59
C GLU A 69 1.58 -14.66 7.00
N HIS A 70 1.71 -13.72 6.06
CA HIS A 70 2.09 -12.35 6.41
C HIS A 70 0.94 -11.59 7.11
N LEU A 71 -0.28 -11.64 6.57
CA LEU A 71 -1.41 -10.87 7.10
C LEU A 71 -2.03 -11.47 8.37
N TRP A 72 -1.97 -12.79 8.55
CA TRP A 72 -2.53 -13.49 9.70
C TRP A 72 -1.48 -14.06 10.65
N GLY A 73 -0.24 -14.28 10.22
CA GLY A 73 0.86 -14.67 11.11
C GLY A 73 1.22 -13.55 12.09
N ASP A 74 1.32 -12.29 11.61
CA ASP A 74 1.51 -11.12 12.47
C ASP A 74 0.34 -10.94 13.47
N TYR A 75 -0.87 -11.37 13.11
CA TYR A 75 -2.02 -11.34 14.02
C TYR A 75 -1.88 -12.35 15.18
N VAL A 76 -1.27 -13.51 14.93
CA VAL A 76 -1.00 -14.52 15.97
C VAL A 76 0.12 -14.03 16.90
N ASP A 77 1.21 -13.48 16.36
CA ASP A 77 2.31 -12.91 17.16
C ASP A 77 1.84 -11.71 18.01
N HIS A 78 0.89 -10.91 17.52
CA HIS A 78 0.29 -9.83 18.31
C HIS A 78 -0.66 -10.32 19.42
N LEU A 79 -1.26 -11.50 19.28
CA LEU A 79 -2.09 -12.11 20.32
C LEU A 79 -1.26 -12.85 21.39
N GLU A 80 -0.12 -13.43 21.02
CA GLU A 80 0.80 -14.08 21.97
C GLU A 80 1.50 -13.09 22.93
N ASN A 81 1.49 -11.79 22.61
CA ASN A 81 1.96 -10.74 23.51
C ASN A 81 0.88 -10.25 24.50
N LEU A 82 -0.26 -10.95 24.60
CA LEU A 82 -1.37 -10.64 25.50
C LEU A 82 -1.57 -11.67 26.63
N ASP A 83 -0.53 -12.44 26.96
CA ASP A 83 -0.44 -13.27 28.17
C ASP A 83 0.69 -12.79 29.11
#